data_AF-A0A2D1UYU7-F1
#
_entry.id   AF-A0A2D1UYU7-F1
#
_cell.length_a   1.000
_cell.length_b   1.000
_cell.length_c   1.000
_cell.angle_alpha   90.00
_cell.angle_beta   90.00
_cell.angle_gamma   90.00
#
_symmetry.space_group_name_H-M   'P 1'
#
loop_
_entity.id
_entity.type
_entity.pdbx_description
1 polymer ?
#
loop_
_entity_poly.entity_id
_entity_poly.type
_entity_poly.pdbx_seq_one_letter_code
_entity_poly.pdbx_strand_id
1 'polypeptide(L)' 'RMYGNKDAGLMIKKGQEIAVFNMGSTVVLVFQAPSANTYQADDVSSEMEQSGSPGFRFLIKNGDRVRMGQAIGRW' A
#
# COMPACT_ATOMS: atom_id res chain seq x y z
N ARG A 1 10.14 -3.42 -5.23
CA ARG A 1 9.27 -4.46 -5.84
C ARG A 1 9.08 -4.09 -7.31
N MET A 2 9.02 -5.06 -8.23
CA MET A 2 8.67 -4.80 -9.64
C MET A 2 7.15 -4.65 -9.73
N TYR A 3 6.68 -3.54 -10.28
CA TYR A 3 5.27 -3.26 -10.50
C TYR A 3 4.98 -3.28 -12.01
N GLY A 4 4.15 -4.21 -12.47
CA GLY A 4 3.86 -4.42 -13.90
C GLY A 4 4.44 -5.75 -14.44
N ASN A 5 4.26 -6.01 -15.73
CA ASN A 5 4.84 -7.17 -16.42
C ASN A 5 6.37 -6.99 -16.59
N LYS A 6 7.15 -8.07 -16.68
CA LYS A 6 8.62 -8.05 -16.83
C LYS A 6 9.11 -7.13 -17.97
N ASP A 7 8.32 -6.98 -19.03
CA ASP A 7 8.70 -6.18 -20.21
C ASP A 7 8.30 -4.70 -20.14
N ALA A 8 7.41 -4.32 -19.21
CA ALA A 8 6.86 -2.95 -19.08
C ALA A 8 6.74 -2.45 -17.63
N GLY A 9 7.27 -3.21 -16.69
CA GLY A 9 7.14 -2.97 -15.26
C GLY A 9 8.24 -2.05 -14.73
N LEU A 10 7.90 -1.29 -13.69
CA LEU A 10 8.84 -0.39 -13.03
C LEU A 10 9.36 -1.03 -11.73
N MET A 11 10.67 -1.10 -11.58
CA MET A 11 11.28 -1.42 -10.30
C MET A 11 11.30 -0.17 -9.43
N ILE A 12 10.52 -0.16 -8.36
CA ILE A 12 10.41 0.99 -7.45
C ILE A 12 11.25 0.76 -6.19
N LYS A 13 12.05 1.77 -5.83
CA LYS A 13 12.80 1.86 -4.56
C LYS A 13 12.16 2.89 -3.63
N LYS A 14 12.35 2.72 -2.31
CA LYS A 14 11.86 3.68 -1.31
C LYS A 14 12.53 5.05 -1.54
N GLY A 15 11.72 6.11 -1.58
CA GLY A 15 12.18 7.48 -1.79
C GLY A 15 12.52 7.83 -3.24
N GLN A 16 12.34 6.91 -4.19
CA GLN A 16 12.52 7.19 -5.61
C GLN A 16 11.34 8.01 -6.14
N GLU A 17 11.65 9.10 -6.85
CA GLU A 17 10.66 9.81 -7.66
C GLU A 17 10.28 8.93 -8.87
N ILE A 18 8.98 8.66 -9.01
CA ILE A 18 8.44 7.75 -10.04
C ILE A 18 7.58 8.46 -11.09
N ALA A 19 7.12 9.68 -10.79
CA ALA A 19 6.29 10.48 -11.68
C ALA A 19 6.27 11.95 -11.24
N VAL A 20 6.07 12.85 -12.21
CA VAL A 20 5.80 14.27 -12.00
C VAL A 20 4.40 14.56 -12.54
N PHE A 21 3.62 15.36 -11.81
CA PHE A 21 2.25 15.72 -12.19
C PHE A 21 2.12 17.24 -12.21
N ASN A 22 1.34 17.76 -13.15
CA ASN A 22 1.06 19.20 -13.22
C ASN A 22 -0.04 19.60 -12.22
N MET A 23 -0.10 20.90 -11.88
CA MET A 23 -1.20 21.43 -11.09
C MET A 23 -2.55 21.20 -11.81
N GLY A 24 -3.55 20.71 -11.08
CA GLY A 24 -4.87 20.37 -11.63
C GLY A 24 -4.99 18.94 -12.19
N SER A 25 -3.90 18.16 -12.24
CA SER A 25 -3.98 16.73 -12.58
C SER A 25 -4.68 15.92 -11.48
N THR A 26 -5.44 14.90 -11.88
CA THR A 26 -5.95 13.87 -10.97
C THR A 26 -5.03 12.66 -11.03
N VAL A 27 -4.56 12.20 -9.87
CA VAL A 27 -3.69 11.02 -9.75
C VAL A 27 -4.48 9.89 -9.10
N VAL A 28 -4.46 8.71 -9.70
CA VAL A 28 -5.05 7.48 -9.14
C VAL A 28 -3.93 6.52 -8.80
N LEU A 29 -3.83 6.14 -7.52
CA LEU A 29 -2.84 5.18 -7.04
C LEU A 29 -3.53 3.86 -6.71
N VAL A 30 -3.12 2.78 -7.37
CA VAL A 30 -3.60 1.42 -7.13
C VAL A 30 -2.44 0.57 -6.65
N PHE A 31 -2.61 -0.11 -5.53
CA PHE A 31 -1.63 -1.04 -4.99
C PHE A 31 -2.33 -2.21 -4.31
N GLN A 32 -1.66 -3.36 -4.29
CA GLN A 32 -2.10 -4.50 -3.50
C GLN A 32 -1.71 -4.28 -2.04
N ALA A 33 -2.70 -4.20 -1.16
CA ALA A 33 -2.47 -4.27 0.28
C ALA A 33 -2.30 -5.75 0.69
N PRO A 34 -1.23 -6.12 1.42
CA PRO A 34 -1.11 -7.35 2.18
C PRO A 34 -2.36 -7.61 3.00
N SER A 35 -2.96 -8.78 2.78
CA SER A 35 -4.05 -9.30 3.59
C SER A 35 -3.48 -10.12 4.75
N ALA A 36 -4.11 -10.02 5.91
CA ALA A 36 -3.72 -10.74 7.14
C ALA A 36 -3.74 -12.28 6.99
N ASN A 37 -4.29 -12.81 5.89
CA ASN A 37 -4.56 -14.24 5.70
C ASN A 37 -3.50 -14.98 4.86
N THR A 38 -2.28 -14.47 4.74
CA THR A 38 -1.24 -15.16 3.94
C THR A 38 -0.49 -16.26 4.71
N TYR A 39 -0.92 -16.64 5.91
CA TYR A 39 -0.45 -17.85 6.58
C TYR A 39 -1.44 -19.00 6.35
N GLN A 40 -1.48 -19.53 5.13
CA GLN A 40 -1.81 -20.95 4.95
C GLN A 40 -0.49 -21.71 5.09
N ALA A 41 -0.16 -22.06 6.32
CA ALA A 41 0.69 -23.22 6.60
C ALA A 41 -0.10 -24.08 7.57
N ASP A 42 -0.33 -25.32 7.17
CA ASP A 42 -0.90 -26.40 7.98
C ASP A 42 -0.40 -26.35 9.43
N ASP A 43 -1.26 -26.03 10.39
CA ASP A 43 -1.37 -26.79 11.65
C ASP A 43 -2.42 -26.19 12.61
N VAL A 44 -3.42 -27.02 12.90
CA VAL A 44 -4.12 -27.26 14.18
C VAL A 44 -4.20 -26.12 15.23
N SER A 45 -5.42 -25.61 15.39
CA SER A 45 -6.08 -25.07 16.61
C SER A 45 -5.34 -24.05 17.50
N SER A 46 -5.90 -22.86 17.66
CA SER A 46 -6.19 -22.28 18.99
C SER A 46 -6.96 -20.96 18.88
N GLU A 47 -8.06 -20.91 19.64
CA GLU A 47 -8.85 -19.73 19.96
C GLU A 47 -7.97 -18.77 20.79
N MET A 48 -7.30 -17.80 20.17
CA MET A 48 -6.63 -16.72 20.91
C MET A 48 -6.56 -15.47 20.02
N GLU A 49 -7.22 -14.42 20.50
CA GLU A 49 -7.16 -13.00 20.11
C GLU A 49 -6.70 -12.71 18.68
N GLN A 50 -7.63 -12.20 17.85
CA GLN A 50 -7.40 -11.63 16.52
C GLN A 50 -6.31 -10.53 16.53
N SER A 51 -5.06 -10.96 16.62
CA SER A 51 -3.84 -10.18 16.52
C SER A 51 -3.23 -10.40 15.13
N GLY A 52 -4.08 -10.58 14.12
CA GLY A 52 -3.67 -10.46 12.73
C GLY A 52 -3.25 -9.02 12.51
N SER A 53 -2.01 -8.81 12.07
CA SER A 53 -1.47 -7.48 11.75
C SER A 53 -2.55 -6.66 11.04
N PRO A 54 -2.92 -5.47 11.54
CA PRO A 54 -3.97 -4.69 10.90
C PRO A 54 -3.55 -4.48 9.45
N GLY A 55 -4.45 -4.80 8.52
CA GLY A 55 -4.20 -4.53 7.11
C GLY A 55 -3.94 -3.04 6.90
N PHE A 56 -3.40 -2.68 5.73
CA PHE A 56 -3.16 -1.29 5.38
C PHE A 56 -4.41 -0.42 5.61
N ARG A 57 -4.23 0.72 6.29
CA ARG A 57 -5.29 1.70 6.54
C ARG A 57 -4.88 3.08 6.04
N PHE A 58 -5.78 3.73 5.31
CA PHE A 58 -5.63 5.14 4.95
C PHE A 58 -5.76 6.05 6.19
N LEU A 59 -4.90 7.06 6.26
CA LEU A 59 -4.91 8.12 7.28
C LEU A 59 -5.56 9.41 6.78
N ILE A 60 -5.93 9.46 5.50
CA ILE A 60 -6.54 10.61 4.83
C ILE A 60 -8.03 10.36 4.57
N LYS A 61 -8.79 11.45 4.43
CA LYS A 61 -10.22 11.45 4.06
C LYS A 61 -10.50 12.38 2.89
N ASN A 62 -11.70 12.30 2.33
CA ASN A 62 -12.14 13.20 1.26
C ASN A 62 -12.01 14.67 1.70
N GLY A 63 -11.43 15.51 0.84
CA GLY A 63 -11.22 16.94 1.09
C GLY A 63 -9.89 17.28 1.77
N ASP A 64 -9.11 16.29 2.23
CA ASP A 64 -7.81 16.55 2.84
C ASP A 64 -6.80 17.10 1.81
N ARG A 65 -6.03 18.12 2.23
CA ARG A 65 -4.87 18.62 1.48
C ARG A 65 -3.61 17.91 1.96
N VAL A 66 -3.06 17.02 1.13
CA VAL A 66 -1.84 16.25 1.43
C VAL A 66 -0.60 17.04 1.01
N ARG A 67 0.42 17.13 1.88
CA ARG A 67 1.72 17.76 1.58
C ARG A 67 2.76 16.73 1.15
N MET A 68 3.79 17.18 0.43
CA MET A 68 4.93 16.34 0.10
C MET A 68 5.56 15.74 1.36
N GLY A 69 5.82 14.44 1.34
CA GLY A 69 6.35 13.69 2.48
C GLY A 69 5.34 13.31 3.56
N GLN A 70 4.09 13.77 3.48
CA GLN A 70 3.04 13.36 4.42
C GLN A 70 2.62 11.90 4.16
N ALA A 71 2.58 11.09 5.21
CA ALA A 71 2.08 9.73 5.14
C ALA A 71 0.56 9.73 4.88
N ILE A 72 0.13 9.01 3.84
CA ILE A 72 -1.28 8.87 3.45
C ILE A 72 -1.95 7.62 4.04
N GLY A 73 -1.17 6.73 4.64
CA GLY A 73 -1.64 5.48 5.22
C GLY A 73 -0.61 4.89 6.15
N ARG A 74 -1.03 3.87 6.91
CA ARG A 74 -0.18 3.07 7.77
C ARG A 74 -0.45 1.60 7.57
N TRP A 75 0.54 0.82 7.98
CA TRP A 75 0.46 -0.61 8.22
C TRP A 75 0.02 -0.81 9.67
#